data_AF-A0A2V5JSQ3-F1
#
_entry.id   AF-A0A2V5JSQ3-F1
#
_cell.length_a   1.000
_cell.length_b   1.000
_cell.length_c   1.000
_cell.angle_alpha   90.00
_cell.angle_beta   90.00
_cell.angle_gamma   90.00
#
_symmetry.space_group_name_H-M   'P 1'
#
loop_
_entity.id
_entity.type
_entity.pdbx_description
1 polymer ?
#
loop_
_entity_poly.entity_id
_entity_poly.type
_entity_poly.pdbx_seq_one_letter_code
_entity_poly.pdbx_strand_id
1 'polypeptide(L)'
;MSPEERNVMRQRENLRRETIKRETEAAVRDSGLHLSPQERAQFESRYIQERRKVEQTLRQQIEAERQKELPSLIQQLKKEFQIDQPARTPATKAAESPNSKR
;
A
#
# COMPACT_ATOMS: atom_id res chain seq x y z
N MET A 1 9.96 17.11 4.66
CA MET A 1 10.01 16.82 3.21
C MET A 1 11.26 17.41 2.61
N SER A 2 12.20 16.57 2.20
CA SER A 2 13.40 16.98 1.46
C SER A 2 13.03 17.41 0.03
N PRO A 3 13.91 18.16 -0.66
CA PRO A 3 13.73 18.48 -2.08
C PRO A 3 13.59 17.24 -2.97
N GLU A 4 14.29 16.15 -2.64
CA GLU A 4 14.23 14.88 -3.34
C GLU A 4 12.88 14.18 -3.15
N GLU A 5 12.37 14.12 -1.91
CA GLU A 5 11.04 13.58 -1.61
C GLU A 5 9.95 14.35 -2.37
N ARG A 6 10.07 15.68 -2.47
CA ARG A 6 9.15 16.51 -3.26
C ARG A 6 9.22 16.18 -4.75
N ASN A 7 10.40 15.90 -5.29
CA ASN A 7 10.56 15.58 -6.70
C ASN A 7 9.91 14.22 -7.04
N VAL A 8 10.12 13.21 -6.20
CA VAL A 8 9.49 11.88 -6.35
C VAL A 8 7.96 11.99 -6.33
N MET A 9 7.41 12.77 -5.40
CA MET A 9 5.97 13.00 -5.34
C MET A 9 5.43 13.70 -6.58
N ARG A 10 6.16 14.69 -7.11
CA ARG A 10 5.78 15.39 -8.34
C ARG A 10 5.78 14.44 -9.55
N GLN A 11 6.82 13.62 -9.69
CA GLN A 11 6.89 12.63 -10.78
C GLN A 11 5.72 11.65 -10.71
N ARG A 12 5.40 11.16 -9.52
CA ARG A 12 4.26 10.26 -9.29
C ARG A 12 2.93 10.92 -9.65
N GLU A 13 2.74 12.18 -9.27
CA GLU A 13 1.53 12.93 -9.59
C GLU A 13 1.41 13.20 -11.09
N ASN A 14 2.51 13.53 -11.78
CA ASN A 14 2.51 13.72 -13.23
C ASN A 14 2.13 12.43 -13.96
N LEU A 15 2.73 11.30 -13.59
CA LEU A 15 2.39 9.99 -14.16
C LEU A 15 0.92 9.64 -13.93
N ARG A 16 0.40 9.94 -12.73
CA ARG A 16 -1.01 9.74 -12.41
C ARG A 16 -1.91 10.57 -13.33
N ARG A 17 -1.60 11.84 -13.53
CA ARG A 17 -2.37 12.74 -14.41
C ARG A 17 -2.38 12.26 -15.86
N GLU A 18 -1.23 11.85 -16.37
CA GLU A 18 -1.13 11.32 -17.74
C GLU A 18 -1.95 10.04 -17.91
N THR A 19 -1.91 9.15 -16.93
CA THR A 19 -2.69 7.90 -16.94
C THR A 19 -4.18 8.21 -16.99
N ILE A 20 -4.67 9.06 -16.08
CA ILE A 20 -6.09 9.47 -16.04
C ILE A 20 -6.52 10.09 -17.38
N LYS A 21 -5.68 10.94 -17.97
CA LYS A 21 -5.98 11.55 -19.27
C LYS A 21 -6.18 10.50 -20.36
N ARG A 22 -5.23 9.55 -20.48
CA ARG A 22 -5.31 8.47 -21.49
C ARG A 22 -6.53 7.57 -21.28
N GLU A 23 -6.82 7.20 -20.04
CA GLU A 23 -7.99 6.38 -19.70
C GLU A 23 -9.30 7.12 -20.01
N THR A 24 -9.37 8.41 -19.71
CA THR A 24 -10.54 9.24 -19.98
C THR A 24 -10.77 9.39 -21.49
N GLU A 25 -9.71 9.61 -22.27
CA GLU A 25 -9.78 9.65 -23.73
C GLU A 25 -10.22 8.31 -24.32
N ALA A 26 -9.72 7.20 -23.77
CA ALA A 26 -10.15 5.85 -24.16
C ALA A 26 -11.63 5.65 -23.83
N ALA A 27 -12.08 6.00 -22.64
CA ALA A 27 -13.49 5.88 -22.24
C ALA A 27 -14.44 6.67 -23.15
N VAL A 28 -14.06 7.87 -23.60
CA VAL A 28 -14.85 8.61 -24.59
C VAL A 28 -14.90 7.88 -25.93
N ARG A 29 -13.77 7.38 -26.44
CA ARG A 29 -13.75 6.63 -27.71
C ARG A 29 -14.56 5.33 -27.63
N ASP A 30 -14.36 4.56 -26.56
CA ASP A 30 -14.98 3.26 -26.34
C ASP A 30 -16.48 3.38 -26.03
N SER A 31 -16.95 4.55 -25.58
CA SER A 31 -18.37 4.81 -25.40
C SER A 31 -19.15 4.77 -26.71
N GLY A 32 -18.49 4.96 -27.86
CA GLY A 32 -19.14 5.06 -29.17
C GLY A 32 -20.05 6.29 -29.34
N LEU A 33 -20.03 7.23 -28.38
CA LEU A 33 -20.89 8.41 -28.40
C LEU A 33 -20.31 9.50 -29.30
N HIS A 34 -21.16 10.08 -30.15
CA HIS A 34 -20.84 11.30 -30.88
C HIS A 34 -21.18 12.52 -30.03
N LEU A 35 -20.23 12.93 -29.19
CA LEU A 35 -20.41 14.05 -28.26
C LEU A 35 -19.93 15.37 -28.87
N SER A 36 -20.69 16.44 -28.67
CA SER A 36 -20.21 17.81 -28.86
C SER A 36 -19.06 18.12 -27.87
N PRO A 37 -18.26 19.19 -28.09
CA PRO A 37 -17.20 19.57 -27.16
C PRO A 37 -17.68 19.77 -25.71
N GLN A 38 -18.89 20.32 -25.52
CA GLN A 38 -19.46 20.55 -24.20
C GLN A 38 -19.90 19.25 -23.52
N GLU A 39 -20.59 18.38 -24.24
CA GLU A 39 -21.02 17.06 -23.71
C GLU A 39 -19.80 16.18 -23.41
N ARG A 40 -18.77 16.26 -24.24
CA ARG A 40 -17.49 15.59 -24.00
C ARG A 40 -16.87 16.06 -22.69
N ALA A 41 -16.77 17.37 -22.45
CA ALA A 41 -16.23 17.89 -21.19
C ALA A 41 -17.03 17.41 -19.96
N GLN A 42 -18.36 17.33 -20.08
CA GLN A 42 -19.22 16.79 -19.02
C GLN A 42 -18.98 15.29 -18.79
N PHE A 43 -18.88 14.50 -19.86
CA PHE A 43 -18.56 13.08 -19.80
C PHE A 43 -17.21 12.84 -19.11
N GLU A 44 -16.17 13.54 -19.56
CA GLU A 44 -14.81 13.40 -19.02
C GLU A 44 -14.77 13.74 -17.53
N SER A 45 -15.42 14.84 -17.13
CA SER A 45 -15.57 15.23 -15.72
C SER A 45 -16.27 14.13 -14.90
N ARG A 46 -17.38 13.60 -15.40
CA ARG A 46 -18.14 12.56 -14.71
C ARG A 46 -17.38 11.26 -14.60
N TYR A 47 -16.71 10.84 -15.67
CA TYR A 47 -15.86 9.66 -15.69
C TYR A 47 -14.76 9.75 -14.63
N ILE A 48 -14.06 10.88 -14.54
CA ILE A 48 -13.00 11.09 -13.53
C ILE A 48 -13.57 11.00 -12.11
N GLN A 49 -14.76 11.54 -11.86
CA GLN A 49 -15.42 11.46 -10.55
C GLN A 49 -15.75 10.00 -10.17
N GLU A 50 -16.40 9.26 -11.07
CA GLU A 50 -16.79 7.87 -10.79
C GLU A 50 -15.56 6.96 -10.65
N ARG A 51 -14.55 7.15 -11.49
CA ARG A 51 -13.26 6.46 -11.39
C ARG A 51 -12.63 6.64 -10.00
N ARG A 52 -12.65 7.85 -9.43
CA ARG A 52 -12.12 8.11 -8.08
C ARG A 52 -12.87 7.31 -7.01
N LYS A 53 -14.20 7.18 -7.14
CA LYS A 53 -15.00 6.38 -6.20
C LYS A 53 -14.61 4.90 -6.29
N VAL A 54 -14.52 4.36 -7.51
CA VAL A 54 -14.09 2.98 -7.75
C VAL A 54 -12.70 2.73 -7.15
N GLU A 55 -11.72 3.60 -7.43
CA GLU A 55 -10.37 3.49 -6.86
C GLU A 55 -10.36 3.52 -5.32
N GLN A 56 -11.19 4.37 -4.72
CA GLN A 56 -11.28 4.47 -3.26
C GLN A 56 -11.84 3.18 -2.66
N THR A 57 -12.90 2.63 -3.23
CA THR A 57 -13.48 1.36 -2.80
C THR A 57 -12.48 0.21 -2.96
N LEU A 58 -11.81 0.13 -4.11
CA LEU A 58 -10.79 -0.89 -4.35
C LEU A 58 -9.63 -0.79 -3.34
N ARG A 59 -9.16 0.43 -3.03
CA ARG A 59 -8.12 0.62 -2.03
C ARG A 59 -8.54 0.09 -0.65
N GLN A 60 -9.77 0.38 -0.24
CA GLN A 60 -10.29 -0.09 1.05
C GLN A 60 -10.39 -1.61 1.08
N GLN A 61 -10.88 -2.24 0.00
CA GLN A 61 -10.96 -3.69 -0.11
C GLN A 61 -9.57 -4.34 -0.07
N ILE A 62 -8.62 -3.84 -0.85
CA ILE A 62 -7.24 -4.34 -0.87
C ILE A 62 -6.58 -4.18 0.50
N GLU A 63 -6.81 -3.06 1.19
CA GLU A 63 -6.27 -2.85 2.54
C GLU A 63 -6.87 -3.84 3.55
N ALA A 64 -8.18 -4.07 3.48
CA ALA A 64 -8.85 -5.03 4.35
C ALA A 64 -8.32 -6.45 4.13
N GLU A 65 -8.20 -6.90 2.88
CA GLU A 65 -7.61 -8.21 2.56
C GLU A 65 -6.14 -8.28 3.00
N ARG A 66 -5.37 -7.22 2.80
CA ARG A 66 -3.99 -7.16 3.29
C ARG A 66 -3.92 -7.34 4.80
N GLN A 67 -4.74 -6.63 5.56
CA GLN A 67 -4.76 -6.73 7.02
C GLN A 67 -5.13 -8.13 7.52
N LYS A 68 -5.97 -8.85 6.77
CA LYS A 68 -6.34 -10.24 7.06
C LYS A 68 -5.19 -11.22 6.82
N GLU A 69 -4.42 -11.05 5.75
CA GLU A 69 -3.36 -11.99 5.35
C GLU A 69 -2.02 -11.75 6.09
N LEU A 70 -1.73 -10.49 6.46
CA LEU A 70 -0.46 -10.10 7.09
C LEU A 70 -0.11 -10.91 8.36
N PRO A 71 -1.02 -11.21 9.30
CA PRO A 71 -0.69 -11.99 10.49
C PRO A 71 -0.18 -13.40 10.16
N SER A 72 -0.79 -14.06 9.17
CA SER A 72 -0.37 -15.39 8.72
C SER A 72 1.04 -15.34 8.14
N LEU A 73 1.30 -14.37 7.26
CA LEU A 73 2.64 -14.12 6.71
C LEU A 73 3.66 -13.88 7.83
N ILE A 74 3.35 -13.06 8.83
CA ILE A 74 4.24 -12.79 9.96
C ILE A 74 4.56 -14.08 10.74
N GLN A 75 3.59 -14.98 10.92
CA GLN A 75 3.81 -16.25 11.61
C GLN A 75 4.68 -17.22 10.79
N GLN A 76 4.51 -17.24 9.47
CA GLN A 76 5.38 -18.02 8.58
C GLN A 76 6.82 -17.52 8.65
N LEU A 77 7.01 -16.21 8.50
CA LEU A 77 8.32 -15.58 8.64
C LEU A 77 8.95 -15.85 10.02
N LYS A 78 8.17 -15.74 11.11
CA LYS A 78 8.67 -16.09 12.45
C LYS A 78 9.20 -17.51 12.55
N LYS A 79 8.55 -18.49 11.92
CA LYS A 79 9.02 -19.88 11.91
C LYS A 79 10.30 -20.03 11.11
N GLU A 80 10.34 -19.46 9.90
CA GLU A 80 11.53 -19.49 9.03
C GLU A 80 12.76 -18.93 9.75
N PHE A 81 12.64 -17.78 10.39
CA PHE A 81 13.76 -17.12 11.07
C PHE A 81 14.02 -17.60 12.51
N GLN A 82 13.18 -18.48 13.08
CA GLN A 82 13.44 -19.12 14.38
C GLN A 82 14.24 -20.42 14.24
N ILE A 83 14.16 -21.11 13.10
CA ILE A 83 14.89 -22.37 12.85
C ILE A 83 16.41 -22.13 12.85
N ASP A 84 16.85 -20.93 12.45
CA ASP A 84 18.25 -20.52 12.46
C ASP A 84 18.70 -19.86 13.78
N GLN A 85 17.83 -19.72 14.78
CA GLN A 85 18.28 -19.35 16.13
C GLN A 85 18.65 -20.63 16.89
N PRO A 86 19.95 -20.87 17.19
CA PRO A 86 20.28 -21.93 18.13
C PRO A 86 19.56 -21.60 19.43
N ALA A 87 18.78 -22.55 19.93
CA ALA A 87 18.05 -22.43 21.17
C ALA A 87 18.96 -21.73 22.19
N ARG A 88 18.57 -20.53 22.65
CA ARG A 88 19.07 -20.00 23.90
C ARG A 88 18.56 -20.93 24.99
N THR A 89 19.24 -22.06 25.15
CA THR A 89 19.14 -22.91 26.32
C THR A 89 19.38 -22.00 27.52
N PRO A 90 18.48 -21.93 28.51
CA PRO A 90 18.78 -21.25 29.76
C PRO A 90 19.83 -22.11 30.47
N ALA A 91 21.10 -21.82 30.22
CA ALA A 91 22.21 -22.43 30.94
C ALA A 91 22.18 -21.88 32.38
N THR A 92 21.52 -22.64 33.25
CA THR A 92 22.05 -23.07 34.56
C THR A 92 23.06 -22.13 35.22
N LYS A 93 22.63 -21.42 36.27
CA LYS A 93 22.94 -21.77 37.67
C LYS A 93 22.51 -20.62 38.60
N ALA A 94 21.61 -20.96 39.51
CA ALA A 94 21.57 -20.32 40.81
C ALA A 94 22.97 -20.39 41.42
N ALA A 95 23.62 -19.24 41.57
CA ALA A 95 24.72 -19.08 42.50
C ALA A 95 24.12 -18.53 43.79
N GLU A 96 23.75 -19.47 44.65
CA GLU A 96 23.52 -19.27 46.06
C GLU A 96 24.76 -18.62 46.70
N SER A 97 24.50 -17.73 47.66
CA SER A 97 25.42 -16.84 48.40
C SER A 97 26.64 -17.53 49.05
N PRO A 98 27.65 -16.77 49.53
CA PRO A 98 27.58 -16.37 50.95
C PRO A 98 28.15 -14.98 51.28
N ASN A 99 27.38 -14.24 52.07
CA ASN A 99 27.77 -13.48 53.27
C ASN A 99 29.23 -12.99 53.40
N SER A 100 29.42 -11.68 53.59
CA SER A 100 30.49 -11.18 54.47
C SER A 100 30.14 -9.80 55.05
N LYS A 101 29.78 -9.84 56.33
CA LYS A 101 29.72 -8.71 57.27
C LYS A 101 31.12 -8.17 57.52
N ARG A 102 31.32 -6.86 57.39
CA ARG A 102 31.94 -5.99 58.42
C ARG A 102 31.86 -4.53 58.02
#